data_AF-A0A938QA65-F1
#
_entry.id   AF-A0A938QA65-F1
#
_cell.length_a   1.000
_cell.length_b   1.000
_cell.length_c   1.000
_cell.angle_alpha   90.00
_cell.angle_beta   90.00
_cell.angle_gamma   90.00
#
_symmetry.space_group_name_H-M   'P 1'
#
loop_
_entity.id
_entity.type
_entity.pdbx_description
1 polymer ?
#
loop_
_entity_poly.entity_id
_entity_poly.type
_entity_poly.pdbx_seq_one_letter_code
_entity_poly.pdbx_strand_id
1 'polypeptide(L)'
;MSLVNDLTQSRKQHFTALILDNEVTVSEFVTEPPLPWARIVQVGGVFGIAAGYPKELTTALGKAEMRNWDQVSLPGINSTIPGLADAIDYFVIGNNAGQGVPLAQAVPQALRAARAGIIYASSLPEQSVYELLGYRNFFRRSETTARLLALAERANRSLALYFMNTIQHNEMNYNDP
;
A
#
# COMPACT_ATOMS: atom_id res chain seq x y z
N MET A 1 -7.46 -2.11 20.13
CA MET A 1 -6.34 -1.30 19.58
C MET A 1 -6.82 -0.68 18.28
N SER A 2 -6.41 0.54 17.95
CA SER A 2 -6.77 1.21 16.70
C SER A 2 -5.61 1.11 15.70
N LEU A 3 -5.92 0.99 14.41
CA LEU A 3 -4.92 0.93 13.34
C LEU A 3 -3.90 2.07 13.42
N VAL A 4 -4.36 3.29 13.75
CA VAL A 4 -3.49 4.47 13.90
C VAL A 4 -2.43 4.24 14.98
N ASN A 5 -2.80 3.66 16.12
CA ASN A 5 -1.86 3.40 17.22
C ASN A 5 -0.83 2.34 16.81
N ASP A 6 -1.27 1.27 16.14
CA ASP A 6 -0.39 0.19 15.69
C ASP A 6 0.64 0.72 14.67
N LEU A 7 0.18 1.51 13.70
CA LEU A 7 1.05 2.15 12.70
C LEU A 7 1.98 3.19 13.31
N THR A 8 1.50 4.01 14.23
CA THR A 8 2.32 5.00 14.94
C THR A 8 3.42 4.34 15.75
N GLN A 9 3.12 3.21 16.40
CA GLN A 9 4.13 2.45 17.14
C GLN A 9 5.18 1.83 16.21
N SER A 10 4.74 1.26 15.08
CA SER A 10 5.66 0.72 14.06
C SER A 10 6.57 1.80 13.48
N ARG A 11 6.01 2.99 13.19
CA ARG A 11 6.74 4.14 12.64
C ARG A 11 7.90 4.63 13.51
N LYS A 12 7.87 4.38 14.82
CA LYS A 12 8.99 4.68 15.73
C LYS A 12 10.21 3.78 15.48
N GLN A 13 10.00 2.58 14.96
CA GLN A 13 11.03 1.56 14.75
C GLN A 13 11.41 1.44 13.27
N HIS A 14 10.45 1.70 12.38
CA HIS A 14 10.57 1.48 10.95
C HIS A 14 10.20 2.73 10.15
N PHE A 15 10.70 2.81 8.93
CA PHE A 15 10.11 3.61 7.88
C PHE A 15 8.88 2.87 7.36
N THR A 16 7.68 3.41 7.57
CA THR A 16 6.43 2.71 7.24
C THR A 16 5.89 3.15 5.89
N ALA A 17 5.66 2.19 4.99
CA ALA A 17 5.02 2.42 3.70
C ALA A 17 3.65 1.76 3.65
N LEU A 18 2.59 2.53 3.35
CA LEU A 18 1.26 2.00 3.10
C LEU A 18 1.03 1.86 1.59
N ILE A 19 0.83 0.62 1.15
CA ILE A 19 0.56 0.23 -0.22
C ILE A 19 -0.95 -0.01 -0.36
N LEU A 20 -1.56 0.74 -1.26
CA LEU A 20 -2.95 0.61 -1.69
C LEU A 20 -2.94 0.01 -3.10
N ASP A 21 -2.98 -1.32 -3.20
CA ASP A 21 -2.82 -2.05 -4.47
C ASP A 21 -3.69 -3.31 -4.47
N ASN A 22 -3.64 -4.08 -5.54
CA ASN A 22 -4.37 -5.34 -5.69
C ASN A 22 -3.55 -6.49 -5.10
N GLU A 23 -4.18 -7.38 -4.32
CA GLU A 23 -3.51 -8.51 -3.67
C GLU A 23 -2.76 -9.44 -4.65
N VAL A 24 -3.20 -9.53 -5.91
CA VAL A 24 -2.52 -10.32 -6.94
C VAL A 24 -1.13 -9.79 -7.26
N THR A 25 -0.83 -8.57 -6.82
CA THR A 25 0.46 -7.89 -7.07
C THR A 25 1.44 -8.02 -5.91
N VAL A 26 1.06 -8.64 -4.78
CA VAL A 26 1.88 -8.69 -3.56
C VAL A 26 3.29 -9.25 -3.83
N SER A 27 3.39 -10.21 -4.75
CA SER A 27 4.68 -10.83 -5.13
C SER A 27 5.69 -9.84 -5.73
N GLU A 28 5.23 -8.70 -6.29
CA GLU A 28 6.10 -7.65 -6.83
C GLU A 28 6.89 -6.90 -5.74
N PHE A 29 6.46 -7.02 -4.47
CA PHE A 29 7.11 -6.31 -3.36
C PHE A 29 8.11 -7.18 -2.59
N VAL A 30 8.26 -8.45 -2.96
CA VAL A 30 9.20 -9.40 -2.33
C VAL A 30 10.66 -8.97 -2.60
N THR A 31 11.51 -9.08 -1.59
CA THR A 31 12.95 -8.78 -1.68
C THR A 31 13.80 -9.82 -0.97
N GLU A 32 15.11 -9.74 -1.18
CA GLU A 32 16.13 -10.46 -0.42
C GLU A 32 17.07 -9.43 0.26
N PRO A 33 17.12 -9.37 1.61
CA PRO A 33 16.32 -10.13 2.57
C PRO A 33 14.83 -9.74 2.54
N PRO A 34 13.92 -10.62 3.02
CA PRO A 34 12.48 -10.34 3.05
C PRO A 34 12.16 -9.22 4.05
N LEU A 35 11.16 -8.40 3.71
CA LEU A 35 10.76 -7.26 4.52
C LEU A 35 9.65 -7.62 5.52
N PRO A 36 9.61 -6.97 6.70
CA PRO A 36 8.44 -6.96 7.55
C PRO A 36 7.22 -6.44 6.79
N TRP A 37 6.13 -7.19 6.82
CA TRP A 37 4.92 -6.90 6.09
C TRP A 37 3.67 -7.22 6.91
N ALA A 38 2.65 -6.38 6.78
CA ALA A 38 1.35 -6.61 7.39
C ALA A 38 0.20 -6.29 6.44
N ARG A 39 -0.79 -7.19 6.40
CA ARG A 39 -2.07 -6.96 5.74
C ARG A 39 -3.00 -6.19 6.65
N ILE A 40 -3.66 -5.16 6.10
CA ILE A 40 -4.69 -4.38 6.78
C ILE A 40 -6.03 -4.73 6.15
N VAL A 41 -6.97 -5.15 6.98
CA VAL A 41 -8.29 -5.65 6.57
C VAL A 41 -9.39 -4.89 7.29
N GLN A 42 -10.58 -4.85 6.69
CA GLN A 42 -11.77 -4.33 7.33
C GLN A 42 -12.59 -5.46 7.95
N VAL A 43 -12.89 -5.34 9.25
CA VAL A 43 -13.79 -6.27 9.96
C VAL A 43 -14.82 -5.44 10.73
N GLY A 44 -16.11 -5.69 10.46
CA GLY A 44 -17.20 -4.94 11.12
C GLY A 44 -17.13 -3.42 10.86
N GLY A 45 -16.64 -3.02 9.69
CA GLY A 45 -16.49 -1.60 9.33
C GLY A 45 -15.19 -0.94 9.82
N VAL A 46 -14.41 -1.61 10.67
CA VAL A 46 -13.18 -1.06 11.26
C VAL A 46 -11.95 -1.68 10.60
N PHE A 47 -11.00 -0.84 10.18
CA PHE A 47 -9.72 -1.32 9.66
C PHE A 47 -8.76 -1.66 10.79
N GLY A 48 -8.03 -2.77 10.63
CA GLY A 48 -7.00 -3.22 11.56
C GLY A 48 -6.00 -4.16 10.88
N ILE A 49 -4.87 -4.40 11.55
CA ILE A 49 -3.90 -5.40 11.10
C ILE A 49 -4.54 -6.79 11.21
N ALA A 50 -4.46 -7.59 10.14
CA ALA A 50 -5.01 -8.93 10.12
C ALA A 50 -4.36 -9.83 11.18
N ALA A 51 -5.10 -10.83 11.65
CA ALA A 51 -4.58 -11.77 12.64
C ALA A 51 -3.35 -12.53 12.09
N GLY A 52 -2.31 -12.65 12.93
CA GLY A 52 -1.06 -13.34 12.58
C GLY A 52 -0.03 -12.48 11.83
N TYR A 53 -0.23 -11.16 11.72
CA TYR A 53 0.74 -10.20 11.19
C TYR A 53 1.37 -9.34 12.30
N PRO A 54 2.56 -8.74 12.08
CA PRO A 54 3.38 -8.76 10.86
C PRO A 54 4.08 -10.11 10.60
N LYS A 55 4.45 -10.35 9.33
CA LYS A 55 5.25 -11.50 8.86
C LYS A 55 6.37 -11.02 7.94
N GLU A 56 7.34 -11.88 7.64
CA GLU A 56 8.31 -11.63 6.57
C GLU A 56 7.69 -11.93 5.20
N LEU A 57 7.79 -10.97 4.27
CA LEU A 57 7.24 -11.10 2.93
C LEU A 57 8.16 -11.95 2.04
N THR A 58 8.01 -13.27 2.15
CA THR A 58 8.68 -14.23 1.27
C THR A 58 7.91 -14.45 -0.03
N THR A 59 8.56 -15.03 -1.05
CA THR A 59 7.89 -15.44 -2.30
C THR A 59 6.72 -16.40 -2.04
N ALA A 60 6.87 -17.32 -1.09
CA ALA A 60 5.81 -18.27 -0.73
C ALA A 60 4.61 -17.57 -0.09
N LEU A 61 4.87 -16.61 0.81
CA LEU A 61 3.80 -15.80 1.40
C LEU A 61 3.13 -14.94 0.34
N GLY A 62 3.89 -14.24 -0.51
CA GLY A 62 3.34 -13.41 -1.58
C GLY A 62 2.38 -14.16 -2.50
N LYS A 63 2.73 -15.39 -2.90
CA LYS A 63 1.83 -16.28 -3.67
C LYS A 63 0.57 -16.69 -2.90
N ALA A 64 0.70 -16.93 -1.60
CA ALA A 64 -0.45 -17.27 -0.76
C ALA A 64 -1.41 -16.08 -0.60
N GLU A 65 -0.88 -14.86 -0.48
CA GLU A 65 -1.69 -13.63 -0.34
C GLU A 65 -2.55 -13.32 -1.56
N MET A 66 -2.14 -13.73 -2.76
CA MET A 66 -2.95 -13.58 -3.98
C MET A 66 -4.32 -14.28 -3.88
N ARG A 67 -4.46 -15.24 -2.95
CA ARG A 67 -5.69 -16.00 -2.68
C ARG A 67 -6.44 -15.52 -1.45
N ASN A 68 -5.91 -14.50 -0.75
CA ASN A 68 -6.59 -13.88 0.39
C ASN A 68 -7.49 -12.75 -0.12
N TRP A 69 -8.68 -13.13 -0.58
CA TRP A 69 -9.67 -12.20 -1.11
C TRP A 69 -10.39 -11.45 0.00
N ASP A 70 -9.89 -10.26 0.29
CA ASP A 70 -10.49 -9.37 1.27
C ASP A 70 -11.84 -8.82 0.80
N GLN A 71 -12.76 -8.63 1.75
CA GLN A 71 -13.88 -7.71 1.52
C GLN A 71 -13.32 -6.30 1.46
N VAL A 72 -13.54 -5.63 0.33
CA VAL A 72 -12.99 -4.28 0.10
C VAL A 72 -14.10 -3.24 0.13
N SER A 73 -13.90 -2.20 0.93
CA SER A 73 -14.73 -1.00 0.93
C SER A 73 -13.90 0.20 0.48
N LEU A 74 -13.97 0.57 -0.81
CA LEU A 74 -13.32 1.79 -1.30
C LEU A 74 -13.77 3.06 -0.54
N PRO A 75 -15.06 3.25 -0.20
CA PRO A 75 -15.46 4.36 0.66
C PRO A 75 -14.81 4.30 2.05
N GLY A 76 -14.68 3.10 2.64
CA GLY A 76 -14.02 2.90 3.93
C GLY A 76 -12.51 3.18 3.87
N ILE A 77 -11.84 2.77 2.79
CA ILE A 77 -10.42 3.08 2.57
C ILE A 77 -10.24 4.59 2.44
N ASN A 78 -11.04 5.25 1.59
CA ASN A 78 -10.99 6.69 1.38
C ASN A 78 -11.23 7.49 2.66
N SER A 79 -12.15 7.07 3.53
CA SER A 79 -12.38 7.73 4.81
C SER A 79 -11.27 7.48 5.84
N THR A 80 -10.54 6.37 5.72
CA THR A 80 -9.47 5.99 6.63
C THR A 80 -8.15 6.69 6.30
N ILE A 81 -7.79 6.84 5.02
CA ILE A 81 -6.50 7.39 4.56
C ILE A 81 -6.12 8.73 5.25
N PRO A 82 -6.99 9.75 5.34
CA PRO A 82 -6.65 11.01 5.98
C PRO A 82 -6.20 10.85 7.43
N GLY A 83 -6.80 9.90 8.17
CA GLY A 83 -6.47 9.62 9.56
C GLY A 83 -5.12 8.92 9.76
N LEU A 84 -4.48 8.44 8.69
CA LEU A 84 -3.18 7.76 8.72
C LEU A 84 -2.00 8.69 8.41
N ALA A 85 -2.26 9.97 8.12
CA ALA A 85 -1.28 10.95 7.63
C ALA A 85 -0.01 11.05 8.48
N ASP A 86 -0.15 10.96 9.80
CA ASP A 86 0.97 11.07 10.75
C ASP A 86 1.53 9.70 11.19
N ALA A 87 0.81 8.63 10.88
CA ALA A 87 1.16 7.25 11.25
C ALA A 87 1.96 6.51 10.16
N ILE A 88 1.96 7.02 8.93
CA ILE A 88 2.64 6.42 7.77
C ILE A 88 3.71 7.37 7.21
N ASP A 89 4.93 6.91 6.96
CA ASP A 89 5.95 7.76 6.34
C ASP A 89 5.68 8.01 4.85
N TYR A 90 5.23 7.00 4.11
CA TYR A 90 5.03 7.07 2.66
C TYR A 90 3.80 6.30 2.16
N PHE A 91 2.99 6.92 1.29
CA PHE A 91 1.84 6.29 0.64
C PHE A 91 2.20 5.82 -0.78
N VAL A 92 1.79 4.61 -1.13
CA VAL A 92 1.97 4.03 -2.47
C VAL A 92 0.59 3.68 -3.01
N ILE A 93 0.22 4.24 -4.15
CA ILE A 93 -1.12 4.09 -4.74
C ILE A 93 -0.99 3.36 -6.07
N GLY A 94 -1.54 2.15 -6.13
CA GLY A 94 -1.63 1.36 -7.35
C GLY A 94 -2.69 1.90 -8.30
N ASN A 95 -2.32 2.12 -9.56
CA ASN A 95 -3.27 2.44 -10.62
C ASN A 95 -3.85 1.15 -11.22
N ASN A 96 -4.76 0.48 -10.49
CA ASN A 96 -5.48 -0.69 -10.99
C ASN A 96 -6.91 -0.32 -11.36
N ALA A 97 -7.38 -0.81 -12.52
CA ALA A 97 -8.79 -0.82 -12.91
C ALA A 97 -9.53 0.53 -12.67
N GLY A 98 -8.84 1.67 -12.85
CA GLY A 98 -9.41 3.01 -12.67
C GLY A 98 -9.62 3.47 -11.22
N GLN A 99 -9.19 2.69 -10.21
CA GLN A 99 -9.40 3.00 -8.79
C GLN A 99 -8.32 3.89 -8.18
N GLY A 100 -7.18 4.08 -8.87
CA GLY A 100 -6.05 4.82 -8.34
C GLY A 100 -6.35 6.30 -8.06
N VAL A 101 -7.15 6.97 -8.92
CA VAL A 101 -7.45 8.40 -8.78
C VAL A 101 -8.27 8.71 -7.51
N PRO A 102 -9.39 8.02 -7.22
CA PRO A 102 -10.12 8.22 -5.96
C PRO A 102 -9.24 8.03 -4.71
N LEU A 103 -8.42 6.98 -4.68
CA LEU A 103 -7.50 6.70 -3.57
C LEU A 103 -6.44 7.81 -3.42
N ALA A 104 -5.89 8.27 -4.55
CA ALA A 104 -4.92 9.35 -4.58
C ALA A 104 -5.49 10.68 -4.09
N GLN A 105 -6.78 10.94 -4.30
CA GLN A 105 -7.48 12.12 -3.78
C GLN A 105 -7.66 12.07 -2.26
N ALA A 106 -7.85 10.89 -1.68
CA ALA A 106 -8.00 10.74 -0.23
C ALA A 106 -6.70 11.03 0.55
N VAL A 107 -5.53 10.88 -0.09
CA VAL A 107 -4.25 11.27 0.52
C VAL A 107 -4.22 12.79 0.73
N PRO A 108 -3.90 13.29 1.94
CA PRO A 108 -3.81 14.72 2.21
C PRO A 108 -2.88 15.45 1.24
N GLN A 109 -3.34 16.58 0.70
CA GLN A 109 -2.63 17.31 -0.36
C GLN A 109 -1.18 17.66 0.00
N ALA A 110 -0.92 18.04 1.25
CA ALA A 110 0.41 18.37 1.75
C ALA A 110 1.43 17.22 1.66
N LEU A 111 0.96 15.97 1.56
CA LEU A 111 1.82 14.78 1.51
C LEU A 111 2.13 14.32 0.08
N ARG A 112 1.27 14.65 -0.90
CA ARG A 112 1.28 14.02 -2.23
C ARG A 112 2.60 14.17 -3.00
N ALA A 113 3.25 15.31 -2.87
CA ALA A 113 4.48 15.59 -3.61
C ALA A 113 5.71 14.85 -3.03
N ALA A 114 5.80 14.74 -1.70
CA ALA A 114 7.02 14.30 -1.01
C ALA A 114 6.89 12.93 -0.32
N ARG A 115 5.67 12.57 0.09
CA ARG A 115 5.36 11.39 0.93
C ARG A 115 4.33 10.48 0.27
N ALA A 116 4.17 10.58 -1.05
CA ALA A 116 3.35 9.65 -1.79
C ALA A 116 3.87 9.41 -3.23
N GLY A 117 3.57 8.23 -3.77
CA GLY A 117 3.90 7.85 -5.14
C GLY A 117 2.82 7.02 -5.80
N ILE A 118 2.67 7.19 -7.11
CA ILE A 118 1.76 6.40 -7.95
C ILE A 118 2.56 5.30 -8.63
N ILE A 119 2.07 4.06 -8.51
CA ILE A 119 2.68 2.90 -9.14
C ILE A 119 1.80 2.33 -10.24
N TYR A 120 2.44 1.81 -11.27
CA TYR A 120 1.80 1.29 -12.47
C TYR A 120 2.55 0.07 -13.01
N ALA A 121 1.90 -0.73 -13.86
CA ALA A 121 2.53 -1.88 -14.50
C ALA A 121 3.51 -1.44 -15.60
N SER A 122 3.03 -1.32 -16.84
CA SER A 122 3.83 -0.93 -18.00
C SER A 122 3.65 0.54 -18.41
N SER A 123 2.47 1.10 -18.21
CA SER A 123 2.11 2.48 -18.58
C SER A 123 1.19 3.14 -17.57
N LEU A 124 1.19 4.48 -17.54
CA LEU A 124 0.29 5.30 -16.73
C LEU A 124 -0.35 6.41 -17.60
N PRO A 125 -1.40 6.10 -18.38
CA PRO A 125 -2.08 7.11 -19.20
C PRO A 125 -2.62 8.30 -18.39
N GLU A 126 -3.03 8.06 -17.14
CA GLU A 126 -3.60 9.08 -16.25
C GLU A 126 -2.54 9.91 -15.50
N GLN A 127 -1.26 9.84 -15.86
CA GLN A 127 -0.19 10.54 -15.13
C GLN A 127 -0.47 12.03 -14.95
N SER A 128 -0.94 12.72 -15.99
CA SER A 128 -1.27 14.15 -15.94
C SER A 128 -2.38 14.46 -14.90
N VAL A 129 -3.32 13.54 -14.69
CA VAL A 129 -4.36 13.68 -13.67
C VAL A 129 -3.73 13.66 -12.28
N TYR A 130 -2.81 12.74 -12.02
CA TYR A 130 -2.11 12.67 -10.74
C TYR A 130 -1.17 13.86 -10.51
N GLU A 131 -0.52 14.37 -11.55
CA GLU A 131 0.31 15.58 -11.47
C GLU A 131 -0.50 16.82 -11.07
N LEU A 132 -1.71 16.96 -11.61
CA LEU A 132 -2.68 18.01 -11.24
C LEU A 132 -3.14 17.87 -9.78
N LEU A 133 -3.23 16.63 -9.27
CA LEU A 133 -3.50 16.37 -7.85
C LEU A 133 -2.31 16.67 -6.94
N GLY A 134 -1.12 16.96 -7.49
CA GLY A 134 0.08 17.32 -6.74
C GLY A 134 1.09 16.18 -6.54
N TYR A 135 0.90 15.04 -7.20
CA TYR A 135 1.88 13.94 -7.16
C TYR A 135 3.10 14.27 -8.01
N ARG A 136 4.27 13.81 -7.55
CA ARG A 136 5.56 14.00 -8.21
C ARG A 136 6.38 12.72 -8.36
N ASN A 137 5.97 11.64 -7.69
CA ASN A 137 6.68 10.36 -7.72
C ASN A 137 5.84 9.35 -8.51
N PHE A 138 6.40 8.88 -9.63
CA PHE A 138 5.78 7.93 -10.53
C PHE A 138 6.81 6.87 -10.88
N PHE A 139 6.47 5.60 -10.67
CA PHE A 139 7.39 4.51 -10.97
C PHE A 139 6.67 3.20 -11.23
N ARG A 140 7.36 2.28 -11.91
CA ARG A 140 6.83 0.95 -12.14
C ARG A 140 6.66 0.22 -10.82
N ARG A 141 5.66 -0.65 -10.75
CA ARG A 141 5.38 -1.46 -9.58
C ARG A 141 6.61 -2.28 -9.15
N SER A 142 7.31 -2.88 -10.11
CA SER A 142 8.55 -3.63 -9.88
C SER A 142 9.71 -2.81 -9.31
N GLU A 143 9.65 -1.48 -9.37
CA GLU A 143 10.66 -0.58 -8.80
C GLU A 143 10.30 -0.11 -7.38
N THR A 144 9.07 -0.40 -6.92
CA THR A 144 8.52 0.19 -5.68
C THR A 144 9.41 -0.09 -4.49
N THR A 145 9.75 -1.37 -4.24
CA THR A 145 10.48 -1.72 -3.02
C THR A 145 11.89 -1.14 -3.02
N ALA A 146 12.57 -1.11 -4.16
CA ALA A 146 13.89 -0.48 -4.27
C ALA A 146 13.84 1.02 -3.91
N ARG A 147 12.80 1.74 -4.35
CA ARG A 147 12.62 3.15 -4.00
C ARG A 147 12.28 3.37 -2.54
N LEU A 148 11.40 2.55 -1.97
CA LEU A 148 11.05 2.61 -0.56
C LEU A 148 12.26 2.30 0.33
N LEU A 149 13.11 1.34 -0.05
CA LEU A 149 14.36 1.04 0.64
C LEU A 149 15.30 2.23 0.65
N ALA A 150 15.49 2.91 -0.49
CA ALA A 150 16.33 4.11 -0.55
C ALA A 150 15.78 5.26 0.31
N LEU A 151 14.45 5.40 0.43
CA LEU A 151 13.83 6.38 1.32
C LEU A 151 14.02 6.01 2.80
N ALA A 152 13.88 4.73 3.14
CA ALA A 152 14.09 4.22 4.48
C ALA A 152 15.54 4.39 4.93
N GLU A 153 16.50 4.10 4.05
CA GLU A 153 17.93 4.32 4.27
C GLU A 153 18.26 5.79 4.56
N ARG A 154 17.74 6.72 3.75
CA ARG A 154 17.89 8.17 3.99
C ARG A 154 17.30 8.62 5.32
N ALA A 155 16.26 7.93 5.79
CA ALA A 155 15.66 8.18 7.10
C ALA A 155 16.35 7.43 8.24
N ASN A 156 17.42 6.68 7.97
CA ASN A 156 18.15 5.83 8.90
C ASN A 156 17.23 4.87 9.68
N ARG A 157 16.27 4.25 8.98
CA ARG A 157 15.29 3.30 9.53
C ARG A 157 15.13 2.11 8.60
N SER A 158 14.83 0.93 9.15
CA SER A 158 14.48 -0.23 8.32
C SER A 158 13.07 -0.08 7.74
N LEU A 159 12.81 -0.64 6.56
CA LEU A 159 11.52 -0.54 5.88
C LEU A 159 10.53 -1.58 6.42
N ALA A 160 9.29 -1.16 6.68
CA ALA A 160 8.16 -2.04 6.93
C ALA A 160 6.99 -1.71 6.00
N LEU A 161 6.40 -2.75 5.40
CA LEU A 161 5.34 -2.64 4.41
C LEU A 161 3.97 -2.92 5.04
N TYR A 162 3.01 -2.05 4.74
CA TYR A 162 1.61 -2.22 5.09
C TYR A 162 0.78 -2.26 3.81
N PHE A 163 -0.18 -3.17 3.73
CA PHE A 163 -0.94 -3.38 2.51
C PHE A 163 -2.44 -3.35 2.77
N MET A 164 -3.18 -2.54 2.03
CA MET A 164 -4.64 -2.58 1.95
C MET A 164 -5.02 -2.99 0.54
N ASN A 165 -5.79 -4.06 0.43
CA ASN A 165 -6.33 -4.46 -0.85
C ASN A 165 -7.38 -3.45 -1.36
N THR A 166 -7.30 -3.10 -2.64
CA THR A 166 -8.19 -2.12 -3.28
C THR A 166 -9.24 -2.76 -4.19
N ILE A 167 -9.08 -4.02 -4.59
CA ILE A 167 -10.01 -4.75 -5.45
C ILE A 167 -10.51 -6.00 -4.74
N GLN A 168 -11.82 -6.12 -4.58
CA GLN A 168 -12.39 -7.37 -4.08
C GLN A 168 -12.43 -8.42 -5.18
N HIS A 169 -11.66 -9.49 -5.02
CA HIS A 169 -11.81 -10.69 -5.83
C HIS A 169 -12.84 -11.65 -5.24
N ASN A 170 -13.35 -12.52 -6.11
CA ASN A 170 -14.20 -13.66 -5.85
C ASN A 170 -13.94 -14.70 -6.95
N GLU A 171 -14.60 -15.85 -6.86
CA GLU A 171 -14.43 -16.97 -7.80
C GLU A 171 -14.72 -16.60 -9.27
N MET A 172 -15.50 -15.54 -9.52
CA MET A 172 -15.92 -15.13 -10.86
C MET A 172 -15.01 -14.08 -11.50
N ASN A 173 -14.20 -13.35 -10.72
CA ASN A 173 -13.34 -12.27 -11.22
C ASN A 173 -11.85 -12.46 -10.91
N TYR A 174 -11.48 -13.48 -10.12
CA TYR A 174 -10.09 -13.88 -9.96
C TYR A 174 -9.59 -14.54 -11.24
N ASN A 175 -8.52 -13.97 -11.82
CA ASN A 175 -7.76 -14.61 -12.88
C ASN A 175 -6.36 -14.86 -12.31
N ASP A 176 -5.90 -16.11 -12.30
CA ASP A 176 -4.53 -16.41 -11.92
C ASP A 176 -3.59 -15.72 -12.93
N PRO A 177 -2.69 -14.82 -12.49
CA PRO A 177 -1.79 -14.09 -13.38
C PRO A 177 -0.83 -14.98 -14.17
#